data_AF-A0A817Y0Z5-F1
#
_entry.id   AF-A0A817Y0Z5-F1
#
_cell.length_a   1.000
_cell.length_b   1.000
_cell.length_c   1.000
_cell.angle_alpha   90.00
_cell.angle_beta   90.00
_cell.angle_gamma   90.00
#
_symmetry.space_group_name_H-M   'P 1'
#
loop_
_entity.id
_entity.type
_entity.pdbx_description
1 polymer ?
#
loop_
_entity_poly.entity_id
_entity_poly.type
_entity_poly.pdbx_seq_one_letter_code
_entity_poly.pdbx_strand_id
1 'polypeptide(L)'
;MGSSHSLSIPRHCANIRTKDGKTFKFTYHALVDHIVLLRQVAVHPEMTQPGETLNYFIADYCRRFANRKITNRHQQRRLPWQIEWIWHVHRLHPVEYHKDFSTLWPQDELFDKKYTRLRIRKNNRNHAIRLSKSKSNPTKFTPSLDLESAVLRQRDFLEKFKQHPIYSRNLSESFQDSFEKMVQNYISFLKLAREGEMIVPTFDVDLIWHTHMRFPSSYRKTCIALCGFVLNHNDAIEANILKDAYEKTADRWMQTYNVSYGKDVSVDRLRETQYISSCAIIVATILTNSSGVVGGDSCGDVGGCGGIGGGGGGGG
;
A
#
# COMPACT_ATOMS: atom_id res chain seq x y z
N MET A 1 -20.13 5.83 -33.57
CA MET A 1 -20.29 5.17 -32.24
C MET A 1 -18.92 4.66 -31.81
N GLY A 2 -18.22 5.39 -30.92
CA GLY A 2 -16.92 4.97 -30.39
C GLY A 2 -17.08 4.40 -28.99
N SER A 3 -17.03 3.08 -28.87
CA SER A 3 -17.03 2.39 -27.58
C SER A 3 -15.81 2.82 -26.76
N SER A 4 -16.02 3.56 -25.68
CA SER A 4 -14.97 3.81 -24.69
C SER A 4 -14.78 2.54 -23.86
N HIS A 5 -13.98 1.59 -24.35
CA HIS A 5 -13.56 0.46 -23.54
C HIS A 5 -12.69 1.00 -22.40
N SER A 6 -13.26 1.07 -21.20
CA SER A 6 -12.49 1.25 -19.98
C SER A 6 -11.59 0.03 -19.82
N LEU A 7 -10.28 0.21 -19.96
CA LEU A 7 -9.30 -0.83 -19.65
C LEU A 7 -9.54 -1.31 -18.21
N SER A 8 -9.96 -2.57 -18.06
CA SER A 8 -10.24 -3.18 -16.76
C SER A 8 -8.93 -3.63 -16.14
N ILE A 9 -8.62 -3.16 -14.93
CA ILE A 9 -7.45 -3.63 -14.19
C ILE A 9 -7.78 -5.00 -13.55
N PRO A 10 -6.94 -6.03 -13.73
CA PRO A 10 -7.16 -7.34 -13.13
C PRO A 10 -7.24 -7.32 -11.60
N ARG A 11 -8.14 -8.12 -11.01
CA ARG A 11 -8.33 -8.26 -9.55
C ARG A 11 -7.47 -9.38 -8.96
N HIS A 12 -6.17 -9.18 -8.96
CA HIS A 12 -5.24 -10.09 -8.28
C HIS A 12 -4.98 -9.69 -6.84
N CYS A 13 -4.81 -10.68 -5.97
CA CYS A 13 -4.44 -10.51 -4.57
C CYS A 13 -3.40 -11.57 -4.19
N ALA A 14 -2.36 -11.17 -3.47
CA ALA A 14 -1.44 -12.06 -2.80
C ALA A 14 -1.80 -12.10 -1.30
N ASN A 15 -2.06 -13.28 -0.76
CA ASN A 15 -2.36 -13.45 0.66
C ASN A 15 -1.20 -14.13 1.36
N ILE A 16 -0.68 -13.51 2.41
CA ILE A 16 0.39 -14.04 3.23
C ILE A 16 -0.22 -14.62 4.49
N ARG A 17 -0.10 -15.94 4.69
CA ARG A 17 -0.59 -16.60 5.89
C ARG A 17 0.56 -17.00 6.80
N THR A 18 0.53 -16.50 8.02
CA THR A 18 1.47 -16.83 9.11
C THR A 18 1.08 -18.14 9.80
N LYS A 19 2.02 -18.72 10.58
CA LYS A 19 1.80 -19.98 11.31
C LYS A 19 0.70 -19.90 12.37
N ASP A 20 0.58 -18.76 13.05
CA ASP A 20 -0.47 -18.45 14.01
C ASP A 20 -1.81 -18.07 13.34
N GLY A 21 -1.93 -18.24 12.02
CA GLY A 21 -3.18 -18.11 11.28
C GLY A 21 -3.51 -16.68 10.84
N LYS A 22 -2.70 -15.67 11.16
CA LYS A 22 -2.92 -14.30 10.64
C LYS A 22 -2.71 -14.27 9.13
N THR A 23 -3.60 -13.57 8.43
CA THR A 23 -3.56 -13.41 6.98
C THR A 23 -3.41 -11.94 6.62
N PHE A 24 -2.42 -11.62 5.77
CA PHE A 24 -2.17 -10.27 5.25
C PHE A 24 -2.43 -10.25 3.75
N LYS A 25 -3.25 -9.30 3.30
CA LYS A 25 -3.70 -9.22 1.90
C LYS A 25 -3.04 -8.05 1.18
N PHE A 26 -2.34 -8.34 0.09
CA PHE A 26 -1.79 -7.37 -0.84
C PHE A 26 -2.61 -7.40 -2.12
N THR A 27 -3.09 -6.24 -2.56
CA THR A 27 -3.91 -6.18 -3.78
C THR A 27 -3.11 -5.56 -4.92
N TYR A 28 -3.22 -6.14 -6.11
CA TYR A 28 -2.59 -5.56 -7.30
C TYR A 28 -3.12 -4.15 -7.57
N HIS A 29 -4.39 -3.90 -7.25
CA HIS A 29 -4.99 -2.57 -7.31
C HIS A 29 -4.30 -1.51 -6.44
N ALA A 30 -3.75 -1.89 -5.28
CA ALA A 30 -2.99 -0.97 -4.45
C ALA A 30 -1.64 -0.62 -5.11
N LEU A 31 -0.97 -1.62 -5.70
CA LEU A 31 0.27 -1.42 -6.46
C LEU A 31 0.02 -0.55 -7.71
N VAL A 32 -1.03 -0.84 -8.48
CA VAL A 32 -1.40 -0.04 -9.67
C VAL A 32 -1.70 1.41 -9.29
N ASP A 33 -2.48 1.65 -8.24
CA ASP A 33 -2.76 3.01 -7.77
C ASP A 33 -1.49 3.75 -7.33
N HIS A 34 -0.53 3.02 -6.74
CA HIS A 34 0.77 3.58 -6.37
C HIS A 34 1.62 3.91 -7.60
N ILE A 35 1.77 2.99 -8.56
CA ILE A 35 2.51 3.21 -9.81
C ILE A 35 1.93 4.39 -10.59
N VAL A 36 0.61 4.55 -10.63
CA VAL A 36 -0.05 5.69 -11.29
C VAL A 36 0.31 7.01 -10.60
N LEU A 37 0.35 7.05 -9.26
CA LEU A 37 0.81 8.22 -8.51
C LEU A 37 2.28 8.53 -8.84
N LEU A 38 3.16 7.53 -8.81
CA LEU A 38 4.59 7.70 -9.12
C LEU A 38 4.80 8.21 -10.56
N ARG A 39 4.07 7.68 -11.56
CA ARG A 39 4.12 8.15 -12.95
C ARG A 39 3.72 9.62 -13.04
N GLN A 40 2.68 10.01 -12.29
CA GLN A 40 2.24 11.40 -12.25
C GLN A 40 3.35 12.29 -11.66
N VAL A 41 3.93 11.93 -10.54
CA VAL A 41 4.98 12.72 -9.88
C VAL A 41 6.25 12.81 -10.75
N ALA A 42 6.63 11.71 -11.40
CA ALA A 42 7.83 11.62 -12.23
C ALA A 42 7.86 12.62 -13.41
N VAL A 43 6.71 13.11 -13.86
CA VAL A 43 6.59 14.10 -14.95
C VAL A 43 6.25 15.52 -14.46
N HIS A 44 6.24 15.75 -13.15
CA HIS A 44 5.95 17.04 -12.50
C HIS A 44 7.06 17.41 -11.51
N PRO A 45 8.21 17.91 -11.99
CA PRO A 45 9.38 18.21 -11.16
C PRO A 45 9.11 19.26 -10.08
N GLU A 46 8.09 20.11 -10.25
CA GLU A 46 7.68 21.10 -9.25
C GLU A 46 7.16 20.48 -7.94
N MET A 47 6.86 19.17 -7.95
CA MET A 47 6.48 18.40 -6.76
C MET A 47 7.64 17.62 -6.13
N THR A 48 8.87 17.77 -6.66
CA THR A 48 10.09 17.09 -6.19
C THR A 48 11.30 18.02 -6.14
N GLN A 49 11.09 19.33 -6.22
CA GLN A 49 12.12 20.36 -6.11
C GLN A 49 11.65 21.46 -5.14
N PRO A 50 12.58 22.16 -4.46
CA PRO A 50 12.22 23.30 -3.61
C PRO A 50 11.48 24.36 -4.41
N GLY A 51 10.41 24.93 -3.84
CA GLY A 51 9.67 25.99 -4.51
C GLY A 51 8.28 26.25 -3.93
N GLU A 52 7.68 27.37 -4.33
CA GLU A 52 6.37 27.81 -3.82
C GLU A 52 5.26 26.78 -4.03
N THR A 53 5.30 26.05 -5.16
CA THR A 53 4.32 24.99 -5.46
C THR A 53 4.37 23.86 -4.44
N LEU A 54 5.57 23.33 -4.16
CA LEU A 54 5.75 22.26 -3.19
C LEU A 54 5.33 22.75 -1.80
N ASN A 55 5.80 23.93 -1.39
CA ASN A 55 5.48 24.54 -0.09
C ASN A 55 3.98 24.75 0.11
N TYR A 56 3.27 25.19 -0.94
CA TYR A 56 1.82 25.32 -0.90
C TYR A 56 1.12 23.98 -0.65
N PHE A 57 1.52 22.91 -1.35
CA PHE A 57 0.89 21.60 -1.19
C PHE A 57 1.25 20.93 0.13
N ILE A 58 2.45 21.16 0.67
CA ILE A 58 2.81 20.76 2.04
C ILE A 58 1.89 21.45 3.04
N ALA A 59 1.73 22.78 2.95
CA ALA A 59 0.86 23.52 3.85
C ALA A 59 -0.62 23.09 3.75
N ASP A 60 -1.14 22.87 2.53
CA ASP A 60 -2.51 22.38 2.34
C ASP A 60 -2.67 20.92 2.83
N TYR A 61 -1.66 20.08 2.69
CA TYR A 61 -1.64 18.74 3.27
C TYR A 61 -1.74 18.80 4.80
N CYS A 62 -0.85 19.57 5.46
CA CYS A 62 -0.86 19.72 6.92
C CYS A 62 -2.21 20.24 7.43
N ARG A 63 -2.81 21.20 6.72
CA ARG A 63 -4.15 21.70 7.05
C ARG A 63 -5.21 20.60 6.95
N ARG A 64 -5.22 19.84 5.86
CA ARG A 64 -6.21 18.76 5.64
C ARG A 64 -6.02 17.60 6.62
N PHE A 65 -4.78 17.26 6.92
CA PHE A 65 -4.40 16.26 7.91
C PHE A 65 -5.01 16.67 9.26
N ALA A 66 -4.62 17.82 9.80
CA ALA A 66 -5.10 18.35 11.08
C ALA A 66 -6.63 18.43 11.20
N ASN A 67 -7.32 18.77 10.11
CA ASN A 67 -8.78 18.94 10.09
C ASN A 67 -9.58 17.67 9.69
N ARG A 68 -8.95 16.48 9.73
CA ARG A 68 -9.59 15.19 9.38
C ARG A 68 -10.25 15.20 8.00
N LYS A 69 -9.61 15.81 7.00
CA LYS A 69 -10.11 15.91 5.62
C LYS A 69 -9.50 14.88 4.66
N ILE A 70 -8.89 13.81 5.19
CA ILE A 70 -8.29 12.71 4.40
C ILE A 70 -8.63 11.30 4.93
N THR A 71 -9.54 11.19 5.90
CA THR A 71 -9.74 9.98 6.73
C THR A 71 -10.63 8.93 6.07
N ASN A 72 -11.60 9.37 5.27
CA ASN A 72 -12.59 8.48 4.67
C ASN A 72 -12.50 8.44 3.14
N ARG A 73 -13.13 7.42 2.55
CA ARG A 73 -13.10 7.16 1.11
C ARG A 73 -13.60 8.33 0.27
N HIS A 74 -14.64 9.05 0.71
CA HIS A 74 -15.19 10.19 -0.02
C HIS A 74 -14.19 11.33 -0.09
N GLN A 75 -13.55 11.66 1.04
CA GLN A 75 -12.52 12.68 1.14
C GLN A 75 -11.30 12.33 0.28
N GLN A 76 -10.77 11.11 0.43
CA GLN A 76 -9.59 10.66 -0.32
C GLN A 76 -9.81 10.66 -1.84
N ARG A 77 -11.02 10.36 -2.30
CA ARG A 77 -11.37 10.42 -3.73
C ARG A 77 -11.26 11.83 -4.32
N ARG A 78 -11.47 12.86 -3.51
CA ARG A 78 -11.47 14.27 -3.95
C ARG A 78 -10.12 14.95 -3.73
N LEU A 79 -9.12 14.25 -3.19
CA LEU A 79 -7.80 14.81 -2.99
C LEU A 79 -7.17 15.17 -4.35
N PRO A 80 -6.55 16.35 -4.48
CA PRO A 80 -5.55 16.59 -5.52
C PRO A 80 -4.46 15.52 -5.44
N TRP A 81 -3.89 15.12 -6.58
CA TRP A 81 -2.86 14.08 -6.58
C TRP A 81 -1.59 14.57 -5.87
N GLN A 82 -1.32 15.88 -5.87
CA GLN A 82 -0.22 16.51 -5.14
C GLN A 82 -0.37 16.31 -3.62
N ILE A 83 -1.58 16.43 -3.08
CA ILE A 83 -1.85 16.15 -1.66
C ILE A 83 -1.70 14.66 -1.36
N GLU A 84 -2.13 13.78 -2.27
CA GLU A 84 -1.89 12.34 -2.14
C GLU A 84 -0.38 12.02 -2.17
N TRP A 85 0.42 12.75 -2.95
CA TRP A 85 1.88 12.63 -2.99
C TRP A 85 2.51 13.02 -1.65
N ILE A 86 2.21 14.21 -1.12
CA ILE A 86 2.74 14.61 0.20
C ILE A 86 2.31 13.63 1.30
N TRP A 87 1.05 13.18 1.27
CA TRP A 87 0.56 12.19 2.23
C TRP A 87 1.23 10.82 2.06
N HIS A 88 1.57 10.43 0.84
CA HIS A 88 2.36 9.22 0.60
C HIS A 88 3.76 9.34 1.20
N VAL A 89 4.48 10.44 0.95
CA VAL A 89 5.81 10.68 1.52
C VAL A 89 5.80 10.68 3.05
N HIS A 90 4.81 11.32 3.68
CA HIS A 90 4.68 11.26 5.13
C HIS A 90 4.48 9.82 5.63
N ARG A 91 3.69 9.00 4.93
CA ARG A 91 3.48 7.58 5.28
C ARG A 91 4.69 6.69 5.01
N LEU A 92 5.62 7.10 4.15
CA LEU A 92 6.91 6.42 4.01
C LEU A 92 7.75 6.53 5.29
N HIS A 93 7.38 7.37 6.25
CA HIS A 93 8.07 7.53 7.52
C HIS A 93 7.15 7.01 8.64
N PRO A 94 7.02 5.67 8.82
CA PRO A 94 5.97 5.09 9.65
C PRO A 94 6.07 5.46 11.13
N VAL A 95 7.28 5.76 11.63
CA VAL A 95 7.50 6.19 13.02
C VAL A 95 7.01 7.62 13.23
N GLU A 96 7.43 8.55 12.37
CA GLU A 96 7.05 9.96 12.39
C GLU A 96 5.55 10.12 12.10
N TYR A 97 5.02 9.39 11.11
CA TYR A 97 3.60 9.39 10.79
C TYR A 97 2.74 8.95 11.96
N HIS A 98 3.16 7.88 12.66
CA HIS A 98 2.46 7.43 13.86
C HIS A 98 2.54 8.48 14.97
N LYS A 99 3.71 9.08 15.21
CA LYS A 99 3.90 10.13 16.22
C LYS A 99 3.00 11.33 15.96
N ASP A 100 3.00 11.84 14.74
CA ASP A 100 2.18 12.99 14.32
C ASP A 100 0.69 12.66 14.42
N PHE A 101 0.30 11.46 14.01
CA PHE A 101 -1.06 10.99 14.12
C PHE A 101 -1.53 10.89 15.58
N SER A 102 -0.78 10.19 16.44
CA SER A 102 -1.15 9.98 17.84
C SER A 102 -1.17 11.27 18.64
N THR A 103 -0.35 12.26 18.26
CA THR A 103 -0.37 13.59 18.88
C THR A 103 -1.69 14.33 18.61
N LEU A 104 -2.23 14.21 17.40
CA LEU A 104 -3.48 14.87 17.02
C LEU A 104 -4.73 14.07 17.39
N TRP A 105 -4.66 12.74 17.28
CA TRP A 105 -5.80 11.83 17.43
C TRP A 105 -5.41 10.56 18.19
N PRO A 106 -5.14 10.66 19.51
CA PRO A 106 -4.66 9.54 20.31
C PRO A 106 -5.64 8.36 20.41
N GLN A 107 -6.92 8.58 20.13
CA GLN A 107 -7.99 7.58 20.23
C GLN A 107 -8.48 7.05 18.86
N ASP A 108 -7.93 7.55 17.76
CA ASP A 108 -8.34 7.13 16.41
C ASP A 108 -7.41 6.04 15.87
N GLU A 109 -7.91 5.26 14.91
CA GLU A 109 -7.05 4.38 14.10
C GLU A 109 -6.31 5.15 13.00
N LEU A 110 -5.08 4.73 12.70
CA LEU A 110 -4.25 5.33 11.65
C LEU A 110 -5.02 5.43 10.32
N PHE A 111 -4.88 6.55 9.62
CA PHE A 111 -5.57 6.74 8.35
C PHE A 111 -4.95 5.89 7.24
N ASP A 112 -5.57 4.74 6.98
CA ASP A 112 -5.27 3.90 5.83
C ASP A 112 -5.79 4.49 4.52
N LYS A 113 -5.12 4.16 3.41
CA LYS A 113 -5.69 4.37 2.07
C LYS A 113 -6.96 3.54 1.91
N LYS A 114 -8.09 4.19 1.65
CA LYS A 114 -9.42 3.56 1.46
C LYS A 114 -9.93 3.63 0.02
N TYR A 115 -9.18 4.26 -0.88
CA TYR A 115 -9.59 4.51 -2.27
C TYR A 115 -8.45 4.32 -3.26
N THR A 116 -8.66 3.52 -4.29
CA THR A 116 -7.74 3.34 -5.42
C THR A 116 -8.32 4.00 -6.69
N ARG A 117 -7.55 4.88 -7.35
CA ARG A 117 -7.86 5.51 -8.64
C ARG A 117 -7.53 4.57 -9.78
N LEU A 118 -8.43 3.62 -10.01
CA LEU A 118 -8.26 2.60 -11.05
C LEU A 118 -8.86 2.98 -12.39
N ARG A 119 -9.64 4.07 -12.43
CA ARG A 119 -10.14 4.64 -13.68
C ARG A 119 -9.05 5.50 -14.29
N ILE A 120 -8.34 4.95 -15.28
CA ILE A 120 -7.58 5.72 -16.27
C ILE A 120 -8.60 6.50 -17.11
N ARG A 121 -9.21 7.56 -16.57
CA ARG A 121 -9.82 8.56 -17.44
C ARG A 121 -8.68 9.44 -17.91
N LYS A 122 -8.45 9.46 -19.23
CA LYS A 122 -7.69 10.52 -19.93
C LYS A 122 -8.37 11.85 -19.62
N ASN A 123 -8.15 12.41 -18.43
CA ASN A 123 -8.60 13.75 -18.11
C ASN A 123 -7.48 14.67 -18.57
N ASN A 124 -7.52 15.06 -19.85
CA ASN A 124 -6.76 16.17 -20.44
C ASN A 124 -7.17 17.54 -19.86
N ARG A 125 -7.70 17.58 -18.63
CA ARG A 125 -7.95 18.84 -17.95
C ARG A 125 -6.70 19.15 -17.15
N ASN A 126 -5.76 19.80 -17.81
CA ASN A 126 -4.83 20.72 -17.19
C ASN A 126 -5.69 21.77 -16.46
N HIS A 127 -6.18 21.45 -15.27
CA HIS A 127 -6.59 22.48 -14.34
C HIS A 127 -5.29 23.13 -13.92
N ALA A 128 -4.92 24.23 -14.59
CA ALA A 128 -3.95 25.16 -14.09
C ALA A 128 -4.21 25.32 -12.58
N ILE A 129 -3.22 24.98 -11.76
CA ILE A 129 -3.31 25.05 -10.32
C ILE A 129 -3.48 26.53 -10.00
N ARG A 130 -4.73 27.00 -9.90
CA ARG A 130 -5.02 28.28 -9.30
C ARG A 130 -4.73 28.11 -7.83
N LEU A 131 -3.52 28.49 -7.42
CA LEU A 131 -3.14 28.68 -6.03
C LEU A 131 -4.08 29.73 -5.46
N SER A 132 -5.23 29.31 -4.95
CA SER A 132 -6.13 30.21 -4.27
C SER A 132 -5.43 30.65 -2.98
N LYS A 133 -5.24 31.95 -2.78
CA LYS A 133 -4.92 32.51 -1.47
C LYS A 133 -6.09 32.21 -0.54
N SER A 134 -6.08 31.03 0.05
CA SER A 134 -7.09 30.63 1.03
C SER A 134 -6.90 31.49 2.26
N LYS A 135 -7.87 32.37 2.54
CA LYS A 135 -8.07 32.96 3.87
C LYS A 135 -8.49 31.83 4.82
N SER A 136 -7.55 31.03 5.30
CA SER A 136 -7.84 29.99 6.30
C SER A 136 -6.91 30.14 7.48
N ASN A 137 -7.47 29.91 8.68
CA ASN A 137 -6.74 30.02 9.93
C ASN A 137 -5.47 29.16 9.88
N PRO A 138 -4.32 29.68 10.32
CA PRO A 138 -3.09 28.91 10.40
C PRO A 138 -3.31 27.70 11.30
N THR A 139 -3.02 26.51 10.79
CA THR A 139 -3.10 25.28 11.58
C THR A 139 -1.86 25.19 12.46
N LYS A 140 -2.03 24.93 13.76
CA LYS A 140 -0.92 24.69 14.70
C LYS A 140 -0.26 23.30 14.53
N PHE A 141 -0.64 22.52 13.52
CA PHE A 141 0.02 21.25 13.24
C PHE A 141 1.31 21.48 12.45
N THR A 142 2.43 21.15 13.08
CA THR A 142 3.74 21.04 12.46
C THR A 142 4.13 19.57 12.48
N PRO A 143 4.34 18.93 11.32
CA PRO A 143 4.81 17.54 11.28
C PRO A 143 6.14 17.40 12.01
N SER A 144 6.38 16.27 12.67
CA SER A 144 7.68 15.97 13.25
C SER A 144 8.74 15.61 12.20
N LEU A 145 8.30 15.32 10.97
CA LEU A 145 9.13 15.11 9.79
C LEU A 145 9.27 16.41 8.98
N ASP A 146 10.48 16.75 8.56
CA ASP A 146 10.67 17.74 7.48
C ASP A 146 10.16 17.15 6.16
N LEU A 147 8.92 17.49 5.82
CA LEU A 147 8.24 17.00 4.62
C LEU A 147 8.89 17.50 3.32
N GLU A 148 9.51 18.69 3.32
CA GLU A 148 10.19 19.17 2.12
C GLU A 148 11.42 18.30 1.87
N SER A 149 12.30 18.17 2.85
CA SER A 149 13.49 17.32 2.74
C SER A 149 13.12 15.86 2.43
N ALA A 150 12.07 15.32 3.05
CA ALA A 150 11.57 13.97 2.76
C ALA A 150 11.11 13.82 1.30
N VAL A 151 10.40 14.80 0.74
CA VAL A 151 10.01 14.79 -0.67
C VAL A 151 11.24 14.79 -1.59
N LEU A 152 12.25 15.60 -1.27
CA LEU A 152 13.47 15.69 -2.08
C LEU A 152 14.26 14.38 -2.10
N ARG A 153 14.30 13.64 -0.99
CA ARG A 153 14.99 12.34 -0.91
C ARG A 153 14.33 11.26 -1.78
N GLN A 154 13.05 11.42 -2.12
CA GLN A 154 12.36 10.49 -3.02
C GLN A 154 12.77 10.63 -4.49
N ARG A 155 13.57 11.64 -4.86
CA ARG A 155 14.05 11.84 -6.24
C ARG A 155 14.83 10.63 -6.76
N ASP A 156 15.73 10.08 -5.96
CA ASP A 156 16.57 8.94 -6.39
C ASP A 156 15.72 7.69 -6.65
N PHE A 157 14.70 7.46 -5.83
CA PHE A 157 13.72 6.40 -6.07
C PHE A 157 12.94 6.64 -7.37
N LEU A 158 12.50 7.87 -7.62
CA LEU A 158 11.78 8.23 -8.85
C LEU A 158 12.65 8.10 -10.11
N GLU A 159 13.95 8.41 -10.04
CA GLU A 159 14.89 8.17 -11.14
C GLU A 159 15.04 6.67 -11.44
N LYS A 160 15.25 5.85 -10.40
CA LYS A 160 15.28 4.38 -10.54
C LYS A 160 13.96 3.85 -11.09
N PHE A 161 12.83 4.40 -10.63
CA PHE A 161 11.51 4.04 -11.12
C PHE A 161 11.38 4.34 -12.61
N LYS A 162 11.74 5.54 -13.09
CA LYS A 162 11.69 5.91 -14.52
C LYS A 162 12.50 4.96 -15.41
N GLN A 163 13.60 4.42 -14.89
CA GLN A 163 14.47 3.47 -15.60
C GLN A 163 13.97 2.02 -15.52
N HIS A 164 13.08 1.71 -14.57
CA HIS A 164 12.57 0.37 -14.36
C HIS A 164 11.47 0.00 -15.40
N PRO A 165 11.44 -1.23 -15.94
CA PRO A 165 10.42 -1.64 -16.93
C PRO A 165 8.96 -1.46 -16.47
N ILE A 166 8.71 -1.42 -15.16
CA ILE A 166 7.37 -1.20 -14.61
C ILE A 166 6.84 0.22 -14.88
N TYR A 167 7.73 1.20 -15.14
CA TYR A 167 7.34 2.58 -15.42
C TYR A 167 6.52 2.74 -16.68
N SER A 168 6.86 2.02 -17.75
CA SER A 168 6.14 2.09 -19.04
C SER A 168 5.16 0.95 -19.25
N ARG A 169 5.12 -0.05 -18.33
CA ARG A 169 4.26 -1.23 -18.46
C ARG A 169 2.78 -0.90 -18.59
N ASN A 170 2.08 -1.64 -19.45
CA ASN A 170 0.63 -1.66 -19.48
C ASN A 170 0.06 -2.44 -18.28
N LEU A 171 -0.54 -1.73 -17.32
CA LEU A 171 -1.00 -2.32 -16.05
C LEU A 171 -2.31 -3.11 -16.17
N SER A 172 -3.00 -3.06 -17.32
CA SER A 172 -4.18 -3.89 -17.58
C SER A 172 -3.84 -5.31 -18.04
N GLU A 173 -2.61 -5.54 -18.48
CA GLU A 173 -2.15 -6.88 -18.85
C GLU A 173 -1.92 -7.76 -17.61
N SER A 174 -2.00 -9.08 -17.79
CA SER A 174 -1.72 -10.01 -16.70
C SER A 174 -0.31 -9.79 -16.15
N PHE A 175 -0.24 -9.54 -14.85
CA PHE A 175 1.00 -9.33 -14.09
C PHE A 175 0.97 -10.12 -12.78
N GLN A 176 0.08 -11.13 -12.69
CA GLN A 176 -0.18 -11.84 -11.45
C GLN A 176 1.07 -12.52 -10.89
N ASP A 177 1.75 -13.34 -11.68
CA ASP A 177 2.91 -14.10 -11.22
C ASP A 177 4.05 -13.19 -10.77
N SER A 178 4.35 -12.14 -11.55
CA SER A 178 5.36 -11.15 -11.17
C SER A 178 4.96 -10.40 -9.90
N PHE A 179 3.69 -9.99 -9.78
CA PHE A 179 3.19 -9.32 -8.57
C PHE A 179 3.31 -10.21 -7.33
N GLU A 180 2.91 -11.48 -7.43
CA GLU A 180 3.05 -12.44 -6.33
C GLU A 180 4.52 -12.63 -5.94
N LYS A 181 5.43 -12.80 -6.91
CA LYS A 181 6.88 -12.88 -6.65
C LYS A 181 7.44 -11.64 -5.96
N MET A 182 7.06 -10.44 -6.42
CA MET A 182 7.47 -9.18 -5.78
C MET A 182 6.99 -9.11 -4.33
N VAL A 183 5.74 -9.48 -4.06
CA VAL A 183 5.20 -9.57 -2.69
C VAL A 183 5.94 -10.62 -1.88
N GLN A 184 6.29 -11.76 -2.48
CA GLN A 184 7.00 -12.83 -1.77
C GLN A 184 8.39 -12.37 -1.35
N ASN A 185 9.14 -11.73 -2.26
CA ASN A 185 10.46 -11.18 -1.99
C ASN A 185 10.41 -10.07 -0.93
N TYR A 186 9.37 -9.23 -0.94
CA TYR A 186 9.14 -8.23 0.10
C TYR A 186 8.92 -8.85 1.48
N ILE A 187 8.14 -9.93 1.57
CA ILE A 187 7.88 -10.62 2.83
C ILE A 187 9.14 -11.32 3.33
N SER A 188 9.92 -11.93 2.43
CA SER A 188 11.25 -12.46 2.74
C SER A 188 12.16 -11.35 3.29
N PHE A 189 12.16 -10.18 2.66
CA PHE A 189 12.93 -9.02 3.12
C PHE A 189 12.54 -8.58 4.54
N LEU A 190 11.24 -8.49 4.86
CA LEU A 190 10.80 -8.16 6.22
C LEU A 190 11.31 -9.17 7.26
N LYS A 191 11.36 -10.46 6.92
CA LYS A 191 11.86 -11.51 7.83
C LYS A 191 13.37 -11.45 8.07
N LEU A 192 14.13 -10.73 7.23
CA LEU A 192 15.56 -10.50 7.46
C LEU A 192 15.82 -9.39 8.48
N ALA A 193 14.82 -8.57 8.79
CA ALA A 193 14.95 -7.43 9.68
C ALA A 193 15.27 -7.88 11.11
N ARG A 194 16.27 -7.23 11.71
CA ARG A 194 16.63 -7.36 13.12
C ARG A 194 16.67 -5.96 13.72
N GLU A 195 16.17 -5.81 14.94
CA GLU A 195 16.13 -4.50 15.58
C GLU A 195 17.54 -3.93 15.75
N GLY A 196 17.72 -2.66 15.40
CA GLY A 196 19.02 -1.98 15.43
C GLY A 196 19.93 -2.25 14.22
N GLU A 197 19.53 -3.12 13.28
CA GLU A 197 20.32 -3.43 12.10
C GLU A 197 19.70 -2.88 10.81
N MET A 198 20.55 -2.43 9.88
CA MET A 198 20.13 -1.91 8.59
C MET A 198 19.98 -3.04 7.56
N ILE A 199 18.88 -3.00 6.81
CA ILE A 199 18.67 -3.83 5.61
C ILE A 199 18.29 -2.92 4.44
N VAL A 200 18.85 -3.18 3.26
CA VAL A 200 18.66 -2.33 2.08
C VAL A 200 17.86 -3.09 1.03
N PRO A 201 16.66 -2.62 0.63
CA PRO A 201 15.80 -3.34 -0.29
C PRO A 201 16.33 -3.29 -1.74
N THR A 202 16.01 -4.30 -2.55
CA THR A 202 16.03 -4.15 -4.01
C THR A 202 14.91 -3.22 -4.47
N PHE A 203 14.97 -2.72 -5.72
CA PHE A 203 13.95 -1.82 -6.25
C PHE A 203 12.52 -2.40 -6.15
N ASP A 204 12.32 -3.66 -6.57
CA ASP A 204 10.99 -4.29 -6.52
C ASP A 204 10.47 -4.47 -5.09
N VAL A 205 11.36 -4.82 -4.16
CA VAL A 205 11.04 -4.92 -2.73
C VAL A 205 10.64 -3.56 -2.18
N ASP A 206 11.40 -2.51 -2.49
CA ASP A 206 11.15 -1.14 -2.04
C ASP A 206 9.81 -0.62 -2.61
N LEU A 207 9.50 -0.91 -3.87
CA LEU A 207 8.23 -0.55 -4.50
C LEU A 207 7.02 -1.20 -3.81
N ILE A 208 7.09 -2.50 -3.46
CA ILE A 208 6.03 -3.16 -2.69
C ILE A 208 5.98 -2.60 -1.26
N TRP A 209 7.13 -2.30 -0.65
CA TRP A 209 7.19 -1.72 0.68
C TRP A 209 6.52 -0.34 0.74
N HIS A 210 6.88 0.56 -0.17
CA HIS A 210 6.21 1.87 -0.36
C HIS A 210 4.71 1.70 -0.56
N THR A 211 4.29 0.72 -1.36
CA THR A 211 2.88 0.40 -1.59
C THR A 211 2.18 0.00 -0.28
N HIS A 212 2.81 -0.83 0.54
CA HIS A 212 2.26 -1.30 1.80
C HIS A 212 2.17 -0.20 2.85
N MET A 213 3.16 0.69 2.94
CA MET A 213 3.16 1.84 3.87
C MET A 213 2.02 2.82 3.62
N ARG A 214 1.35 2.77 2.46
CA ARG A 214 0.09 3.52 2.22
C ARG A 214 -1.08 3.02 3.08
N PHE A 215 -0.95 1.88 3.75
CA PHE A 215 -1.90 1.29 4.67
C PHE A 215 -1.24 1.13 6.06
N PRO A 216 -0.92 2.24 6.76
CA PRO A 216 -0.14 2.24 8.00
C PRO A 216 -0.64 1.26 9.08
N SER A 217 -1.96 1.06 9.20
CA SER A 217 -2.54 0.07 10.14
C SER A 217 -2.19 -1.36 9.74
N SER A 218 -2.37 -1.71 8.46
CA SER A 218 -1.99 -3.02 7.91
C SER A 218 -0.48 -3.24 7.98
N TYR A 219 0.30 -2.22 7.62
CA TYR A 219 1.75 -2.24 7.65
C TYR A 219 2.27 -2.56 9.05
N ARG A 220 1.82 -1.79 10.05
CA ARG A 220 2.18 -2.01 11.46
C ARG A 220 1.84 -3.43 11.92
N LYS A 221 0.62 -3.91 11.67
CA LYS A 221 0.19 -5.26 12.05
C LYS A 221 1.06 -6.34 11.39
N THR A 222 1.44 -6.14 10.14
CA THR A 222 2.29 -7.08 9.39
C THR A 222 3.72 -7.09 9.93
N CYS A 223 4.35 -5.93 10.14
CA CYS A 223 5.71 -5.87 10.68
C CYS A 223 5.80 -6.49 12.06
N ILE A 224 4.87 -6.18 12.97
CA ILE A 224 4.82 -6.81 14.30
C ILE A 224 4.68 -8.33 14.20
N ALA A 225 3.87 -8.84 13.26
CA ALA A 225 3.70 -10.28 13.09
C ALA A 225 4.89 -11.00 12.42
N LEU A 226 5.68 -10.30 11.61
CA LEU A 226 6.76 -10.92 10.81
C LEU A 226 8.15 -10.72 11.40
N CYS A 227 8.45 -9.54 11.93
CA CYS A 227 9.76 -9.19 12.50
C CYS A 227 9.70 -8.62 13.93
N GLY A 228 8.51 -8.47 14.52
CA GLY A 228 8.33 -8.11 15.93
C GLY A 228 8.33 -6.61 16.24
N PHE A 229 8.77 -5.76 15.31
CA PHE A 229 8.81 -4.30 15.43
C PHE A 229 8.29 -3.63 14.16
N VAL A 230 8.05 -2.32 14.18
CA VAL A 230 7.74 -1.56 12.97
C VAL A 230 9.05 -1.21 12.28
N LEU A 231 9.29 -1.78 11.10
CA LEU A 231 10.49 -1.47 10.33
C LEU A 231 10.41 -0.01 9.86
N ASN A 232 11.37 0.82 10.22
CA ASN A 232 11.39 2.20 9.72
C ASN A 232 11.96 2.24 8.30
N HIS A 233 11.47 3.15 7.46
CA HIS A 233 12.04 3.42 6.13
C HIS A 233 12.80 4.74 6.22
N ASN A 234 14.09 4.62 6.56
CA ASN A 234 14.97 5.78 6.67
C ASN A 234 15.62 6.03 5.31
N ASP A 235 15.15 7.05 4.61
CA ASP A 235 15.65 7.45 3.29
C ASP A 235 16.76 8.51 3.35
N ALA A 236 17.21 8.91 4.55
CA ALA A 236 18.24 9.91 4.77
C ALA A 236 19.67 9.33 4.92
N ILE A 237 19.87 8.07 4.58
CA ILE A 237 21.16 7.37 4.72
C ILE A 237 22.08 7.68 3.54
N GLU A 238 23.35 7.98 3.82
CA GLU A 238 24.36 8.27 2.80
C GLU A 238 24.63 7.07 1.87
N ALA A 239 24.93 7.35 0.60
CA ALA A 239 25.02 6.35 -0.46
C ALA A 239 26.13 5.29 -0.24
N ASN A 240 27.25 5.67 0.35
CA ASN A 240 28.35 4.77 0.74
C ASN A 240 27.89 3.76 1.81
N ILE A 241 27.21 4.22 2.86
CA ILE A 241 26.65 3.37 3.91
C ILE A 241 25.63 2.40 3.33
N LEU A 242 24.80 2.87 2.39
CA LEU A 242 23.82 2.04 1.70
C LEU A 242 24.46 0.91 0.88
N LYS A 243 25.63 1.14 0.27
CA LYS A 243 26.31 0.10 -0.51
C LYS A 243 26.77 -1.05 0.39
N ASP A 244 27.49 -0.75 1.46
CA ASP A 244 27.99 -1.77 2.40
C ASP A 244 26.83 -2.52 3.08
N ALA A 245 25.76 -1.80 3.44
CA ALA A 245 24.56 -2.39 4.01
C ALA A 245 23.79 -3.26 3.01
N TYR A 246 23.81 -2.93 1.72
CA TYR A 246 23.24 -3.76 0.66
C TYR A 246 23.98 -5.09 0.52
N GLU A 247 25.31 -5.07 0.52
CA GLU A 247 26.13 -6.29 0.48
C GLU A 247 25.84 -7.19 1.69
N LYS A 248 25.79 -6.62 2.91
CA LYS A 248 25.38 -7.35 4.12
C LYS A 248 23.97 -7.93 4.03
N THR A 249 23.03 -7.17 3.43
CA THR A 249 21.66 -7.65 3.20
C THR A 249 21.67 -8.82 2.23
N ALA A 250 22.49 -8.76 1.17
CA ALA A 250 22.61 -9.80 0.18
C ALA A 250 23.25 -11.08 0.74
N ASP A 251 24.30 -10.96 1.56
CA ASP A 251 24.93 -12.09 2.24
C ASP A 251 23.95 -12.78 3.18
N ARG A 252 23.20 -12.00 3.98
CA ARG A 252 22.19 -12.55 4.87
C ARG A 252 21.05 -13.22 4.10
N TRP A 253 20.64 -12.63 2.98
CA TRP A 253 19.64 -13.22 2.09
C TRP A 253 20.13 -14.57 1.54
N MET A 254 21.38 -14.65 1.09
CA MET A 254 21.99 -15.89 0.62
C MET A 254 22.06 -16.94 1.73
N GLN A 255 22.53 -16.57 2.93
CA GLN A 255 22.60 -17.47 4.08
C GLN A 255 21.22 -17.98 4.52
N THR A 256 20.19 -17.14 4.41
CA THR A 256 18.83 -17.48 4.87
C THR A 256 18.05 -18.29 3.84
N TYR A 257 18.15 -17.94 2.57
CA TYR A 257 17.29 -18.47 1.50
C TYR A 257 18.04 -19.34 0.48
N ASN A 258 19.37 -19.38 0.53
CA ASN A 258 20.23 -20.09 -0.42
C ASN A 258 19.95 -19.70 -1.89
N VAL A 259 19.72 -18.40 -2.11
CA VAL A 259 19.41 -17.78 -3.40
C VAL A 259 20.11 -16.42 -3.44
N SER A 260 20.62 -15.99 -4.60
CA SER A 260 21.20 -14.65 -4.74
C SER A 260 20.18 -13.54 -4.49
N TYR A 261 20.60 -12.44 -3.87
CA TYR A 261 19.70 -11.33 -3.60
C TYR A 261 19.15 -10.71 -4.89
N GLY A 262 17.85 -10.41 -4.91
CA GLY A 262 17.14 -9.96 -6.11
C GLY A 262 16.65 -11.08 -7.04
N LYS A 263 16.90 -12.36 -6.72
CA LYS A 263 16.23 -13.50 -7.35
C LYS A 263 15.06 -14.00 -6.49
N ASP A 264 14.06 -14.58 -7.14
CA ASP A 264 12.84 -15.04 -6.48
C ASP A 264 13.12 -16.16 -5.48
N VAL A 265 12.62 -16.01 -4.24
CA VAL A 265 12.63 -17.09 -3.26
C VAL A 265 11.46 -18.03 -3.52
N SER A 266 11.73 -19.33 -3.68
CA SER A 266 10.65 -20.31 -3.85
C SER A 266 9.86 -20.50 -2.56
N VAL A 267 8.58 -20.88 -2.71
CA VAL A 267 7.69 -21.17 -1.57
C VAL A 267 8.22 -22.30 -0.70
N ASP A 268 8.84 -23.33 -1.29
CA ASP A 268 9.38 -24.46 -0.55
C ASP A 268 10.57 -24.04 0.34
N ARG A 269 11.46 -23.17 -0.16
CA ARG A 269 12.56 -22.65 0.65
C ARG A 269 12.07 -21.84 1.85
N LEU A 270 10.99 -21.08 1.70
CA LEU A 270 10.39 -20.33 2.81
C LEU A 270 9.75 -21.20 3.89
N ARG A 271 9.38 -22.45 3.54
CA ARG A 271 8.90 -23.44 4.50
C ARG A 271 10.04 -24.05 5.31
N GLU A 272 11.21 -24.20 4.68
CA GLU A 272 12.39 -24.84 5.25
C GLU A 272 13.25 -23.92 6.13
N THR A 273 13.16 -22.58 5.97
CA THR A 273 13.97 -21.65 6.76
C THR A 273 13.68 -21.78 8.26
N GLN A 274 14.69 -22.18 9.04
CA GLN A 274 14.60 -22.49 10.48
C GLN A 274 14.49 -21.28 11.43
N TYR A 275 14.32 -20.05 10.93
CA TYR A 275 14.12 -18.89 11.81
C TYR A 275 12.65 -18.73 12.23
N ILE A 276 12.45 -19.02 13.52
CA ILE A 276 11.20 -19.04 14.26
C ILE A 276 10.72 -17.59 14.47
N SER A 277 9.80 -17.13 13.63
CA SER A 277 8.79 -16.14 14.00
C SER A 277 7.56 -16.18 13.08
N SER A 278 7.69 -16.54 11.80
CA SER A 278 6.51 -16.87 10.98
C SER A 278 6.87 -17.57 9.66
N CYS A 279 6.33 -18.75 9.38
CA CYS A 279 6.32 -19.32 8.02
C CYS A 279 5.21 -18.65 7.18
N ALA A 280 5.30 -17.33 7.04
CA ALA A 280 4.47 -16.54 6.13
C ALA A 280 4.76 -16.91 4.67
N ILE A 281 3.75 -17.36 3.94
CA ILE A 281 3.82 -17.83 2.53
C ILE A 281 2.66 -17.22 1.73
N ILE A 282 2.89 -16.88 0.45
CA ILE A 282 1.80 -16.53 -0.46
C ILE A 282 0.93 -17.75 -0.75
N VAL A 283 -0.37 -17.62 -0.48
CA VAL A 283 -1.40 -18.52 -0.98
C VAL A 283 -2.15 -17.81 -2.10
N ALA A 284 -1.97 -18.28 -3.34
CA ALA A 284 -2.72 -17.78 -4.49
C ALA A 284 -4.22 -18.05 -4.29
N THR A 285 -5.05 -17.03 -4.49
CA THR A 285 -6.51 -17.23 -4.56
C THR A 285 -6.89 -17.39 -6.03
N ILE A 286 -7.23 -18.61 -6.44
CA ILE A 286 -7.89 -18.85 -7.73
C ILE A 286 -9.31 -18.27 -7.60
N LEU A 287 -9.54 -17.09 -8.17
CA LEU A 287 -10.91 -16.65 -8.44
C LEU A 287 -11.34 -17.33 -9.74
N THR A 288 -12.05 -18.46 -9.62
CA THR A 288 -12.74 -19.05 -10.76
C THR A 288 -13.85 -18.08 -11.20
N ASN A 289 -13.69 -17.50 -12.39
CA ASN A 289 -14.81 -16.87 -13.09
C ASN A 289 -15.71 -17.99 -13.64
N SER A 290 -16.66 -18.48 -12.85
CA SER A 290 -17.78 -19.24 -13.39
C SER A 290 -18.89 -18.27 -13.81
N SER A 291 -18.79 -17.77 -15.04
CA SER A 291 -19.93 -17.27 -15.79
C SER A 291 -20.72 -18.48 -16.30
N GLY A 292 -21.91 -18.70 -15.76
CA GLY A 292 -22.88 -19.68 -16.26
C GLY A 292 -24.28 -19.16 -16.02
N VAL A 293 -24.86 -18.53 -17.04
CA VAL A 293 -26.28 -18.14 -17.12
C VAL A 293 -27.03 -19.31 -17.78
N VAL A 294 -28.20 -19.66 -17.24
CA VAL A 294 -29.51 -20.08 -17.84
C VAL A 294 -30.21 -20.90 -16.74
N GLY A 295 -31.46 -20.69 -16.33
CA GLY A 295 -32.56 -19.88 -16.86
C GLY A 295 -33.61 -19.63 -15.78
N GLY A 296 -34.55 -18.73 -16.09
CA GLY A 296 -35.63 -18.29 -15.21
C GLY A 296 -36.72 -19.34 -15.00
N ASP A 297 -37.54 -19.16 -13.97
CA ASP A 297 -38.88 -18.58 -14.11
C ASP A 297 -39.63 -18.56 -12.77
N SER A 298 -40.24 -17.40 -12.51
CA SER A 298 -41.61 -17.17 -12.02
C SER A 298 -42.17 -17.85 -10.74
N CYS A 299 -42.70 -16.97 -9.88
CA CYS A 299 -44.00 -17.02 -9.19
C CYS A 299 -44.45 -18.28 -8.43
N GLY A 300 -44.88 -18.10 -7.18
CA GLY A 300 -45.75 -19.07 -6.52
C GLY A 300 -45.85 -18.91 -5.01
N ASP A 301 -46.91 -18.24 -4.58
CA ASP A 301 -47.44 -18.21 -3.23
C ASP A 301 -47.86 -19.61 -2.74
N VAL A 302 -48.23 -19.67 -1.44
CA VAL A 302 -49.02 -20.69 -0.74
C VAL A 302 -48.30 -21.94 -0.19
N GLY A 303 -48.58 -22.22 1.09
CA GLY A 303 -48.78 -23.60 1.55
C GLY A 303 -48.00 -24.00 2.78
N GLY A 304 -48.68 -24.03 3.93
CA GLY A 304 -48.14 -24.52 5.19
C GLY A 304 -48.02 -26.04 5.30
N CYS A 305 -47.33 -26.44 6.36
CA CYS A 305 -47.37 -27.71 7.09
C CYS A 305 -46.81 -27.37 8.49
N GLY A 306 -47.37 -27.75 9.63
CA GLY A 306 -48.24 -28.87 9.95
C GLY A 306 -47.52 -29.79 10.94
N GLY A 307 -47.97 -29.80 12.20
CA GLY A 307 -47.60 -30.75 13.27
C GLY A 307 -46.24 -30.47 13.94
N ILE A 308 -45.98 -30.68 15.23
CA ILE A 308 -46.48 -31.55 16.31
C ILE A 308 -45.97 -30.86 17.62
N GLY A 309 -46.54 -30.86 18.83
CA GLY A 309 -47.65 -31.55 19.48
C GLY A 309 -47.50 -31.36 21.01
N GLY A 310 -48.55 -31.69 21.77
CA GLY A 310 -48.58 -31.83 23.25
C GLY A 310 -48.70 -30.51 24.02
N GLY A 311 -49.61 -30.30 24.97
CA GLY A 311 -50.49 -31.19 25.70
C GLY A 311 -50.54 -30.72 27.17
N GLY A 312 -51.74 -30.55 27.73
CA GLY A 312 -51.96 -30.68 29.19
C GLY A 312 -52.33 -29.42 29.98
N GLY A 313 -53.60 -29.40 30.45
CA GLY A 313 -54.06 -28.93 31.77
C GLY A 313 -54.02 -27.41 32.04
N GLY A 314 -55.01 -26.76 32.64
CA GLY A 314 -56.15 -27.20 33.46
C GLY A 314 -56.36 -26.18 34.59
N GLY A 315 -57.61 -25.83 34.86
CA GLY A 315 -58.05 -24.96 35.98
C GLY A 315 -57.98 -23.47 35.64
N GLY A 316 -58.99 -22.64 35.93
CA GLY A 316 -60.22 -22.76 36.69
C GLY A 316 -60.78 -21.35 36.82
#